data_AF-A0A9E7B722-F1
#
_entry.id   AF-A0A9E7B722-F1
#
_cell.length_a   1.000
_cell.length_b   1.000
_cell.length_c   1.000
_cell.angle_alpha   90.00
_cell.angle_beta   90.00
_cell.angle_gamma   90.00
#
_symmetry.space_group_name_H-M   'P 1'
#
loop_
_entity.id
_entity.type
_entity.pdbx_description
1 polymer ?
#
loop_
_entity_poly.entity_id
_entity_poly.type
_entity_poly.pdbx_seq_one_letter_code
_entity_poly.pdbx_strand_id
1 'polypeptide(L)'
;MQKIVILGIFIFLGFTGLKAQEALTLEKALQISETGSPDLQMSLLNLERFQKNLEAQRAALKSRLSLDVTPLNYNNQRRFDSYRSEWYTNESFTTNTRFLISQPILPTDGTITLSNEFGWQASNSDATVSQGQSERFYNNLYLNVNQPLFTYNRLK
;
A
#
# COMPACT_ATOMS: atom_id res chain seq x y z
N MET A 1 -78.96 -16.41 -16.83
CA MET A 1 -77.74 -16.88 -17.52
C MET A 1 -76.47 -16.12 -17.10
N GLN A 2 -76.43 -14.78 -17.11
CA GLN A 2 -75.23 -13.99 -16.74
C GLN A 2 -74.71 -14.19 -15.30
N LYS A 3 -75.59 -14.36 -14.31
CA LYS A 3 -75.19 -14.56 -12.89
C LYS A 3 -74.44 -15.87 -12.64
N ILE A 4 -74.71 -16.92 -13.43
CA ILE A 4 -74.05 -18.24 -13.30
C ILE A 4 -72.64 -18.21 -13.90
N VAL A 5 -72.44 -17.44 -14.99
CA VAL A 5 -71.13 -17.24 -15.62
C VAL A 5 -70.18 -16.48 -14.70
N ILE A 6 -70.68 -15.45 -13.99
CA ILE A 6 -69.89 -14.68 -13.02
C ILE A 6 -69.46 -15.55 -11.83
N LEU A 7 -70.34 -16.44 -11.36
CA LEU A 7 -70.01 -17.37 -10.27
C LEU A 7 -68.94 -18.39 -10.68
N GLY A 8 -69.00 -18.88 -11.93
CA GLY A 8 -67.99 -19.78 -12.49
C GLY A 8 -66.61 -19.15 -12.63
N ILE A 9 -66.54 -17.86 -13.00
CA ILE A 9 -65.28 -17.10 -13.09
C ILE A 9 -64.65 -16.91 -11.70
N PHE A 10 -65.46 -16.65 -10.68
CA PHE A 10 -64.96 -16.53 -9.29
C PHE A 10 -64.39 -17.84 -8.75
N ILE A 11 -64.98 -18.98 -9.11
CA ILE A 11 -64.48 -20.30 -8.71
C ILE A 11 -63.19 -20.64 -9.47
N PHE A 12 -63.08 -20.25 -10.75
CA PHE A 12 -61.88 -20.47 -11.56
C PHE A 12 -60.68 -19.62 -11.10
N LEU A 13 -60.93 -18.39 -10.63
CA LEU A 13 -59.92 -17.52 -9.99
C LEU A 13 -59.47 -18.01 -8.61
N GLY A 14 -60.28 -18.81 -7.91
CA GLY A 14 -59.93 -19.41 -6.62
C GLY A 14 -59.07 -20.67 -6.71
N PHE A 15 -58.97 -21.28 -7.89
CA PHE A 15 -58.23 -22.54 -8.11
C PHE A 15 -56.79 -22.35 -8.58
N THR A 16 -56.31 -21.12 -8.79
CA THR A 16 -54.89 -20.87 -9.07
C THR A 16 -54.10 -21.04 -7.77
N GLY A 17 -53.35 -22.14 -7.70
CA GLY A 17 -52.67 -22.61 -6.50
C GLY A 17 -51.92 -21.51 -5.74
N LEU A 18 -52.31 -21.34 -4.48
CA LEU A 18 -51.57 -20.62 -3.46
C LEU A 18 -50.20 -21.28 -3.22
N LYS A 19 -49.22 -20.98 -4.08
CA LYS A 19 -47.78 -21.23 -3.84
C LYS A 19 -47.16 -20.05 -3.09
N ALA A 20 -47.89 -19.42 -2.17
CA ALA A 20 -47.44 -18.25 -1.43
C ALA A 20 -46.61 -18.58 -0.17
N GLN A 21 -46.62 -19.84 0.27
CA GLN A 21 -45.82 -20.31 1.41
C GLN A 21 -44.72 -21.26 0.91
N GLU A 22 -43.52 -20.73 0.76
CA GLU A 22 -42.31 -21.54 0.80
C GLU A 22 -41.90 -21.74 2.26
N ALA A 23 -41.47 -22.95 2.62
CA ALA A 23 -40.87 -23.20 3.92
C ALA A 23 -39.57 -22.38 4.03
N LEU A 24 -39.53 -21.44 4.96
CA LEU A 24 -38.37 -20.62 5.24
C LEU A 24 -37.31 -21.49 5.94
N THR A 25 -36.38 -22.05 5.17
CA THR A 25 -35.21 -22.71 5.73
C THR A 25 -34.24 -21.68 6.30
N LEU A 26 -33.46 -22.04 7.31
CA LEU A 26 -32.49 -21.14 7.95
C LEU A 26 -31.57 -20.46 6.94
N GLU A 27 -31.10 -21.21 5.95
CA GLU A 27 -30.21 -20.72 4.90
C GLU A 27 -30.90 -19.72 3.96
N LYS A 28 -32.18 -19.96 3.65
CA LYS A 28 -33.00 -19.03 2.85
C LYS A 28 -33.35 -17.77 3.64
N ALA A 29 -33.58 -17.89 4.94
CA ALA A 29 -33.75 -16.75 5.85
C ALA A 29 -32.48 -15.91 5.92
N LEU A 30 -31.31 -16.54 6.01
CA LEU A 30 -30.01 -15.87 6.02
C LEU A 30 -29.78 -15.14 4.70
N GLN A 31 -30.00 -15.79 3.55
CA GLN A 31 -29.84 -15.17 2.23
C GLN A 31 -30.80 -13.98 2.00
N ILE A 32 -32.05 -14.08 2.47
CA ILE A 32 -33.01 -12.97 2.43
C ILE A 32 -32.57 -11.84 3.37
N SER A 33 -32.01 -12.18 4.53
CA SER A 33 -31.56 -11.19 5.52
C SER A 33 -30.25 -10.50 5.11
N GLU A 34 -29.34 -11.20 4.43
CA GLU A 34 -28.13 -10.63 3.84
C GLU A 34 -28.44 -9.55 2.79
N THR A 35 -29.50 -9.77 2.00
CA THR A 35 -29.93 -8.81 0.97
C THR A 35 -30.87 -7.73 1.51
N GLY A 36 -31.69 -8.05 2.51
CA GLY A 36 -32.74 -7.17 3.03
C GLY A 36 -32.41 -6.38 4.30
N SER A 37 -31.36 -6.74 5.06
CA SER A 37 -31.00 -6.07 6.33
C SER A 37 -29.72 -5.24 6.20
N PRO A 38 -29.79 -3.91 6.33
CA PRO A 38 -28.61 -3.03 6.35
C PRO A 38 -27.62 -3.36 7.48
N ASP A 39 -28.13 -3.75 8.66
CA ASP A 39 -27.29 -4.06 9.83
C ASP A 39 -26.44 -5.31 9.61
N LEU A 40 -26.99 -6.34 8.95
CA LEU A 40 -26.24 -7.54 8.60
C LEU A 40 -25.19 -7.27 7.53
N GLN A 41 -25.51 -6.45 6.52
CA GLN A 41 -24.53 -6.02 5.52
C GLN A 41 -23.37 -5.27 6.16
N MET A 42 -23.66 -4.36 7.10
CA MET A 42 -22.62 -3.65 7.87
C MET A 42 -21.77 -4.61 8.70
N SER A 43 -22.38 -5.60 9.35
CA SER A 43 -21.65 -6.62 10.12
C SER A 43 -20.70 -7.43 9.23
N LEU A 44 -21.15 -7.86 8.05
CA LEU A 44 -20.34 -8.60 7.09
C LEU A 44 -19.17 -7.76 6.55
N LEU A 45 -19.42 -6.50 6.18
CA LEU A 45 -18.36 -5.57 5.76
C LEU A 45 -17.35 -5.33 6.88
N ASN A 46 -17.80 -5.22 8.13
CA ASN A 46 -16.90 -5.08 9.27
C ASN A 46 -16.05 -6.33 9.49
N LEU A 47 -16.63 -7.52 9.37
CA LEU A 47 -15.90 -8.79 9.44
C LEU A 47 -14.82 -8.84 8.36
N GLU A 48 -15.16 -8.52 7.12
CA GLU A 48 -14.19 -8.46 6.02
C GLU A 48 -13.07 -7.47 6.32
N ARG A 49 -13.41 -6.27 6.79
CA ARG A 49 -12.42 -5.26 7.22
C ARG A 49 -11.49 -5.79 8.30
N PHE A 50 -12.02 -6.48 9.32
CA PHE A 50 -11.20 -7.06 10.38
C PHE A 50 -10.26 -8.14 9.86
N GLN A 51 -10.73 -8.99 8.94
CA GLN A 51 -9.90 -9.99 8.28
C GLN A 51 -8.77 -9.35 7.48
N LYS A 52 -9.06 -8.31 6.69
CA LYS A 52 -8.05 -7.56 5.92
C LYS A 52 -7.06 -6.82 6.82
N ASN A 53 -7.52 -6.27 7.93
CA ASN A 53 -6.63 -5.65 8.91
C ASN A 53 -5.69 -6.68 9.55
N LEU A 54 -6.18 -7.87 9.90
CA LEU A 54 -5.35 -8.95 10.44
C LEU A 54 -4.32 -9.43 9.41
N GLU A 55 -4.71 -9.53 8.14
CA GLU A 55 -3.81 -9.85 7.03
C GLU A 55 -2.70 -8.79 6.89
N ALA A 56 -3.06 -7.51 6.94
CA ALA A 56 -2.12 -6.39 6.89
C ALA A 56 -1.16 -6.38 8.10
N GLN A 57 -1.66 -6.65 9.31
CA GLN A 57 -0.83 -6.77 10.51
C GLN A 57 0.17 -7.93 10.37
N ARG A 58 -0.28 -9.10 9.90
CA ARG A 58 0.61 -10.24 9.64
C ARG A 58 1.66 -9.94 8.57
N ALA A 59 1.31 -9.16 7.55
CA ALA A 59 2.26 -8.72 6.54
C ALA A 59 3.28 -7.71 7.10
N ALA A 60 2.85 -6.82 8.01
CA ALA A 60 3.73 -5.85 8.66
C ALA A 60 4.79 -6.50 9.55
N LEU A 61 4.56 -7.72 10.04
CA LEU A 61 5.52 -8.53 10.79
C LEU A 61 6.58 -9.21 9.92
N LYS A 62 6.47 -9.12 8.59
CA LYS A 62 7.43 -9.69 7.64
C LYS A 62 8.47 -8.65 7.23
N SER A 63 9.52 -9.10 6.55
CA SER A 63 10.52 -8.22 5.98
C SER A 63 9.93 -7.37 4.86
N ARG A 64 10.09 -6.05 4.96
CA ARG A 64 9.74 -5.08 3.92
C ARG A 64 10.96 -4.84 3.03
N LEU A 65 10.80 -5.08 1.74
CA LEU A 65 11.80 -4.81 0.71
C LEU A 65 11.34 -3.59 -0.10
N SER A 66 12.20 -2.59 -0.24
CA SER A 66 11.93 -1.43 -1.09
C SER A 66 13.14 -1.11 -1.95
N LEU A 67 12.88 -0.84 -3.22
CA LEU A 67 13.87 -0.41 -4.20
C LEU A 67 13.46 0.97 -4.70
N ASP A 68 14.30 1.96 -4.42
CA ASP A 68 14.15 3.33 -4.92
C ASP A 68 15.21 3.56 -5.98
N VAL A 69 14.81 4.01 -7.16
CA VAL A 69 15.69 4.21 -8.31
C VAL A 69 15.56 5.66 -8.75
N THR A 70 16.66 6.41 -8.70
CA THR A 70 16.74 7.73 -9.32
C THR A 70 17.60 7.61 -10.59
N PRO A 71 16.96 7.39 -11.76
CA PRO A 71 17.68 7.02 -12.98
C PRO A 71 18.57 8.16 -13.48
N LEU A 72 18.12 9.40 -13.31
CA LEU A 72 18.83 10.60 -13.76
C LEU A 72 18.48 11.76 -12.84
N ASN A 73 19.51 12.41 -12.32
CA ASN A 73 19.41 13.68 -11.63
C ASN A 73 20.56 14.57 -12.13
N TYR A 74 20.18 15.63 -12.84
CA TYR A 74 21.08 16.62 -13.43
C TYR A 74 20.87 17.96 -12.75
N ASN A 75 21.98 18.61 -12.40
CA ASN A 75 21.98 19.94 -11.81
C ASN A 75 23.09 20.77 -12.45
N ASN A 76 22.76 21.98 -12.85
CA ASN A 76 23.68 22.95 -13.43
C ASN A 76 23.52 24.28 -12.69
N GLN A 77 24.59 24.73 -12.05
CA GLN A 77 24.56 25.96 -11.26
C GLN A 77 25.77 26.83 -11.57
N ARG A 78 25.49 28.09 -11.91
CA ARG A 78 26.49 29.15 -11.98
C ARG A 78 26.65 29.81 -10.61
N ARG A 79 27.88 29.93 -10.10
CA ARG A 79 28.19 30.56 -8.81
C ARG A 79 29.33 31.57 -9.00
N PHE A 80 29.30 32.64 -8.22
CA PHE A 80 30.38 33.63 -8.19
C PHE A 80 31.36 33.27 -7.07
N ASP A 81 32.63 33.10 -7.41
CA ASP A 81 33.72 32.95 -6.43
C ASP A 81 34.23 34.33 -6.04
N SER A 82 34.00 34.75 -4.80
CA SER A 82 34.45 36.05 -4.29
C SER A 82 35.97 36.13 -4.08
N TYR A 83 36.66 35.01 -3.89
CA TYR A 83 38.12 34.99 -3.71
C TYR A 83 38.83 35.19 -5.05
N ARG A 84 38.35 34.54 -6.11
CA ARG A 84 38.88 34.70 -7.48
C ARG A 84 38.23 35.85 -8.25
N SER A 85 37.12 36.39 -7.75
CA SER A 85 36.28 37.38 -8.44
C SER A 85 35.81 36.92 -9.82
N GLU A 86 35.57 35.61 -9.95
CA GLU A 86 35.23 34.97 -11.21
C GLU A 86 33.95 34.15 -11.06
N TRP A 87 33.19 34.09 -12.13
CA TRP A 87 32.05 33.20 -12.21
C TRP A 87 32.50 31.80 -12.65
N TYR A 88 31.99 30.75 -12.04
CA TYR A 88 32.23 29.35 -12.42
C TYR A 88 30.91 28.57 -12.50
N THR A 89 30.88 27.55 -13.37
CA THR A 89 29.72 26.69 -13.59
C THR A 89 30.05 25.33 -13.01
N ASN A 90 29.11 24.79 -12.24
CA ASN A 90 29.17 23.43 -11.73
C ASN A 90 28.04 22.63 -12.38
N GLU A 91 28.41 21.56 -13.06
CA GLU A 91 27.48 20.58 -13.59
C GLU A 91 27.64 19.29 -12.82
N SER A 92 26.54 18.71 -12.36
CA SER A 92 26.54 17.41 -11.70
C SER A 92 25.46 16.53 -12.31
N PHE A 93 25.86 15.33 -12.70
CA PHE A 93 24.98 14.27 -13.15
C PHE A 93 25.09 13.11 -12.17
N THR A 94 23.96 12.61 -11.70
CA THR A 94 23.89 11.50 -10.76
C THR A 94 22.86 10.48 -11.21
N THR A 95 23.19 9.21 -11.03
CA THR A 95 22.27 8.09 -11.14
C THR A 95 22.52 7.20 -9.94
N ASN A 96 21.49 6.87 -9.19
CA ASN A 96 21.64 6.02 -8.02
C ASN A 96 20.41 5.16 -7.79
N THR A 97 20.58 4.15 -6.96
CA THR A 97 19.54 3.24 -6.57
C THR A 97 19.79 2.83 -5.13
N ARG A 98 18.72 2.84 -4.36
CA ARG A 98 18.71 2.52 -2.95
C ARG A 98 17.86 1.29 -2.73
N PHE A 99 18.50 0.22 -2.29
CA PHE A 99 17.85 -0.99 -1.84
C PHE A 99 17.78 -1.01 -0.31
N LEU A 100 16.58 -1.13 0.23
CA LEU A 100 16.32 -1.14 1.67
C LEU A 100 15.55 -2.39 2.05
N ILE A 101 16.08 -3.12 3.04
CA ILE A 101 15.42 -4.20 3.73
C ILE A 101 15.13 -3.74 5.15
N SER A 102 13.88 -3.86 5.61
CA SER A 102 13.47 -3.53 6.98
C SER A 102 12.69 -4.69 7.57
N GLN A 103 13.19 -5.30 8.64
CA GLN A 103 12.58 -6.45 9.30
C GLN A 103 12.30 -6.16 10.77
N PRO A 104 11.07 -6.37 11.25
CA PRO A 104 10.77 -6.31 12.68
C PRO A 104 11.23 -7.58 13.41
N ILE A 105 11.65 -7.41 14.66
CA ILE A 105 12.12 -8.46 15.56
C ILE A 105 10.99 -8.75 16.55
N LEU A 106 10.26 -9.83 16.29
CA LEU A 106 9.07 -10.24 17.06
C LEU A 106 9.26 -10.29 18.58
N PRO A 107 10.38 -10.78 19.16
CA PRO A 107 10.49 -10.84 20.62
C PRO A 107 10.72 -9.48 21.29
N THR A 108 11.43 -8.56 20.65
CA THR A 108 11.97 -7.34 21.28
C THR A 108 11.33 -6.04 20.78
N ASP A 109 10.32 -6.13 19.89
CA ASP A 109 9.71 -4.97 19.22
C ASP A 109 10.77 -4.06 18.56
N GLY A 110 11.90 -4.67 18.18
CA GLY A 110 13.01 -4.00 17.52
C GLY A 110 12.86 -4.05 16.01
N THR A 111 13.64 -3.25 15.29
CA THR A 111 13.73 -3.30 13.84
C THR A 111 15.20 -3.40 13.42
N ILE A 112 15.47 -4.29 12.48
CA ILE A 112 16.75 -4.38 11.78
C ILE A 112 16.56 -3.87 10.35
N THR A 113 17.41 -2.95 9.94
CA THR A 113 17.37 -2.34 8.61
C THR A 113 18.72 -2.45 7.93
N LEU A 114 18.71 -2.94 6.70
CA LEU A 114 19.87 -2.99 5.82
C LEU A 114 19.60 -2.02 4.66
N SER A 115 20.46 -1.02 4.51
CA SER A 115 20.36 -0.05 3.42
C SER A 115 21.61 -0.13 2.57
N ASN A 116 21.44 -0.34 1.27
CA ASN A 116 22.51 -0.23 0.29
C ASN A 116 22.13 0.82 -0.74
N GLU A 117 22.98 1.82 -0.90
CA GLU A 117 22.86 2.82 -1.95
C GLU A 117 24.05 2.69 -2.89
N PHE A 118 23.78 2.37 -4.15
CA PHE A 118 24.78 2.34 -5.19
C PHE A 118 24.49 3.45 -6.19
N GLY A 119 25.53 4.13 -6.64
CA GLY A 119 25.36 5.21 -7.59
C GLY A 119 26.62 5.53 -8.36
N TRP A 120 26.39 6.24 -9.46
CA TRP A 120 27.42 6.87 -10.26
C TRP A 120 27.17 8.37 -10.29
N GLN A 121 28.24 9.15 -10.18
CA GLN A 121 28.20 10.59 -10.22
C GLN A 121 29.30 11.10 -11.14
N ALA A 122 28.92 11.93 -12.10
CA ALA A 122 29.82 12.79 -12.85
C ALA A 122 29.65 14.23 -12.37
N SER A 123 30.76 14.93 -12.22
CA SER A 123 30.78 16.35 -11.90
C SER A 123 31.81 17.04 -12.76
N ASN A 124 31.44 18.20 -13.28
CA ASN A 124 32.31 19.07 -14.04
C ASN A 124 32.28 20.47 -13.41
N SER A 125 33.45 21.09 -13.28
CA SER A 125 33.59 22.43 -12.75
C SER A 125 34.61 23.23 -13.57
N ASP A 126 34.18 24.41 -14.01
CA ASP A 126 35.01 25.35 -14.76
C ASP A 126 35.82 26.29 -13.85
N ALA A 127 35.89 26.01 -12.54
CA ALA A 127 36.52 26.88 -11.55
C ALA A 127 38.07 26.90 -11.63
N THR A 128 38.72 25.91 -12.24
CA THR A 128 40.19 25.79 -12.33
C THR A 128 40.67 25.63 -13.77
N VAL A 129 41.89 26.12 -14.06
CA VAL A 129 42.58 25.99 -15.37
C VAL A 129 42.73 24.53 -15.82
N SER A 130 42.82 23.60 -14.86
CA SER A 130 42.56 22.19 -15.09
C SER A 130 41.08 21.94 -14.81
N GLN A 131 40.32 21.67 -15.87
CA GLN A 131 38.88 21.35 -15.80
C GLN A 131 38.66 20.30 -14.71
N GLY A 132 37.90 20.67 -13.67
CA GLY A 132 37.65 19.82 -12.51
C GLY A 132 36.61 18.75 -12.83
N GLN A 133 36.96 17.84 -13.74
CA GLN A 133 36.11 16.71 -14.11
C GLN A 133 36.37 15.54 -13.15
N SER A 134 35.29 14.97 -12.62
CA SER A 134 35.35 13.78 -11.79
C SER A 134 34.15 12.90 -12.05
N GLU A 135 34.42 11.63 -12.34
CA GLU A 135 33.42 10.57 -12.46
C GLU A 135 33.73 9.48 -11.44
N ARG A 136 32.74 9.10 -10.63
CA ARG A 136 32.94 8.14 -9.54
C ARG A 136 31.73 7.25 -9.36
N PHE A 137 32.02 5.99 -9.08
CA PHE A 137 31.06 5.06 -8.52
C PHE A 137 31.17 5.08 -7.00
N TYR A 138 30.04 4.96 -6.32
CA TYR A 138 30.00 4.81 -4.88
C TYR A 138 29.03 3.71 -4.46
N ASN A 139 29.33 3.09 -3.33
CA ASN A 139 28.45 2.17 -2.64
C ASN A 139 28.45 2.52 -1.15
N ASN A 140 27.26 2.74 -0.60
CA ASN A 140 27.08 3.00 0.81
C ASN A 140 26.21 1.89 1.41
N LEU A 141 26.84 0.95 2.11
CA LEU A 141 26.20 -0.17 2.80
C LEU A 141 26.26 0.06 4.30
N TYR A 142 25.09 0.08 4.94
CA TYR A 142 25.03 0.12 6.40
C TYR A 142 23.89 -0.72 6.95
N LEU A 143 24.11 -1.20 8.17
CA LEU A 143 23.15 -1.93 8.97
C LEU A 143 22.77 -1.05 10.17
N ASN A 144 21.48 -0.90 10.40
CA ASN A 144 20.96 -0.19 11.57
C ASN A 144 20.01 -1.11 12.34
N VAL A 145 20.24 -1.18 13.66
CA VAL A 145 19.41 -1.94 14.59
C VAL A 145 18.81 -0.93 15.57
N ASN A 146 17.48 -0.87 15.63
CA ASN A 146 16.74 -0.06 16.58
C ASN A 146 15.99 -1.00 17.52
N GLN A 147 16.33 -0.99 18.81
CA GLN A 147 15.66 -1.83 19.80
C GLN A 147 15.27 -0.99 21.02
N PRO A 148 13.99 -0.98 21.41
CA PRO A 148 13.59 -0.38 22.67
C PRO A 148 14.00 -1.29 23.84
N LEU A 149 14.56 -0.69 24.90
CA LEU A 149 15.11 -1.44 26.05
C LEU A 149 14.11 -1.61 27.20
N PHE A 150 13.07 -0.77 27.27
CA PHE A 150 12.12 -0.73 28.38
C PHE A 150 10.67 -0.49 27.93
N THR A 151 10.26 -1.09 26.82
CA THR A 151 8.85 -1.04 26.37
C THR A 151 8.28 -2.45 26.30
N TYR A 152 6.99 -2.58 26.60
CA TYR A 152 6.27 -3.81 26.31
C TYR A 152 6.21 -4.01 24.79
N ASN A 153 6.11 -5.27 24.39
CA ASN A 153 6.06 -5.66 22.99
C ASN A 153 4.69 -5.32 22.41
N ARG A 154 4.63 -4.38 21.46
CA ARG A 154 3.37 -3.98 20.81
C ARG A 154 2.92 -4.92 19.69
N LEU A 155 3.80 -5.82 19.27
CA LEU A 155 3.54 -6.83 18.24
C LEU A 155 2.86 -8.09 18.83
N LYS A 156 2.63 -8.13 20.15
CA LYS A 156 1.97 -9.21 20.89
C LYS A 156 0.70 -8.73 21.58
#